data_AF-K1PPN0-F1
#
_entry.id   AF-K1PPN0-F1
#
_cell.length_a   1.000
_cell.length_b   1.000
_cell.length_c   1.000
_cell.angle_alpha   90.00
_cell.angle_beta   90.00
_cell.angle_gamma   90.00
#
_symmetry.space_group_name_H-M   'P 1'
#
loop_
_entity.id
_entity.type
_entity.pdbx_description
1 polymer ?
#
loop_
_entity_poly.entity_id
_entity_poly.type
_entity_poly.pdbx_seq_one_letter_code
_entity_poly.pdbx_strand_id
1 'polypeptide(L)'
;MCVLTSCKESEGHTIISLEETVAQLKLDLEQQMKTLGTKKHEIQKVGTLVEREVEKLEECKEMLESDIDSTIDGMIIMLESKRAELKTTLRKKIDTKRQHLNEQKKSLDGKGASISQGLRLAETALCSTNNAAFSQLENPIRKRFDRLEHDPFDRKPHERAAQIKFDTLNAKQALQKILNESVEVWSTSVFPPFTTIEIYGEPRENTLAKISICLHDYQKHPVDQDVSAGLKIFVVDPSEKKMELQLTKGNLSGDLVVSYVPFSTGKHEISVELLGEDVGRKAFIVDCADGKNTQCENSCQDIENGDTGRRSFTFDSTLAHPNVTISENGMSFENITSLSSSPSLSAKRLRRFKGTRGSLPFKTTDIASYSMSVRFWVRQPLGKSQVIFEIGLALETSIDNNHHVDGQPFCWSMVGFHHPECDAICLVVAHRGQVLCHEKMAENRADSIFQTTFSFNVDMKNGRWEILKENRKLCSVEINSDNPLYPVISGYNPSKVWLKVNLKDC
;
A
#
# COMPACT_ATOMS: atom_id res chain seq x y z
N MET A 1 82.97 -10.41 2.44
CA MET A 1 82.58 -10.65 1.03
C MET A 1 83.88 -10.71 0.24
N CYS A 2 84.39 -11.90 -0.09
CA CYS A 2 85.65 -12.04 -0.83
C CYS A 2 85.37 -12.00 -2.33
N VAL A 3 86.08 -11.12 -3.04
CA VAL A 3 85.97 -10.88 -4.47
C VAL A 3 87.16 -11.60 -5.13
N LEU A 4 86.93 -12.68 -5.88
CA LEU A 4 87.97 -13.31 -6.71
C LEU A 4 87.33 -13.99 -7.93
N THR A 5 87.85 -13.66 -9.11
CA THR A 5 87.39 -14.05 -10.46
C THR A 5 87.88 -15.42 -10.95
N SER A 6 88.52 -16.23 -10.12
CA SER A 6 88.58 -17.70 -10.23
C SER A 6 89.36 -18.28 -9.05
N CYS A 7 88.80 -19.27 -8.35
CA CYS A 7 89.55 -20.11 -7.42
C CYS A 7 89.03 -21.55 -7.48
N LYS A 8 89.94 -22.52 -7.42
CA LYS A 8 89.70 -23.97 -7.59
C LYS A 8 89.32 -24.70 -6.30
N GLU A 9 88.89 -24.00 -5.26
CA GLU A 9 88.48 -24.58 -3.97
C GLU A 9 87.20 -23.90 -3.50
N SER A 10 86.06 -24.42 -3.93
CA SER A 10 84.75 -24.12 -3.31
C SER A 10 84.22 -25.41 -2.70
N GLU A 11 84.69 -25.72 -1.49
CA GLU A 11 84.16 -26.79 -0.63
C GLU A 11 82.70 -26.47 -0.27
N GLY A 12 81.75 -26.76 -1.16
CA GLY A 12 80.31 -26.62 -0.90
C GLY A 12 79.78 -25.18 -0.84
N HIS A 13 80.59 -24.16 -1.11
CA HIS A 13 80.13 -22.76 -1.15
C HIS A 13 79.52 -22.40 -2.51
N THR A 14 78.26 -21.94 -2.51
CA THR A 14 77.56 -21.44 -3.69
C THR A 14 78.18 -20.10 -4.12
N ILE A 15 78.91 -20.10 -5.23
CA ILE A 15 79.45 -18.87 -5.84
C ILE A 15 78.34 -18.29 -6.72
N ILE A 16 77.71 -17.21 -6.28
CA ILE A 16 76.67 -16.49 -7.03
C ILE A 16 77.34 -15.35 -7.78
N SER A 17 77.05 -15.19 -9.07
CA SER A 17 77.56 -14.08 -9.87
C SER A 17 77.04 -12.74 -9.31
N LEU A 18 77.96 -11.80 -9.05
CA LEU A 18 77.62 -10.45 -8.61
C LEU A 18 76.74 -9.74 -9.65
N GLU A 19 77.00 -9.98 -10.94
CA GLU A 19 76.24 -9.40 -12.05
C GLU A 19 74.80 -9.91 -12.10
N GLU A 20 74.58 -11.21 -11.88
CA GLU A 20 73.25 -11.81 -11.80
C GLU A 20 72.48 -11.31 -10.57
N THR A 21 73.15 -11.21 -9.42
CA THR A 21 72.56 -10.69 -8.19
C THR A 21 72.14 -9.22 -8.34
N VAL A 22 72.99 -8.40 -8.98
CA VAL A 22 72.68 -6.98 -9.25
C VAL A 22 71.56 -6.85 -10.29
N ALA A 23 71.49 -7.72 -11.30
CA ALA A 23 70.41 -7.73 -12.29
C ALA A 23 69.06 -8.08 -11.65
N GLN A 24 69.02 -9.09 -10.77
CA GLN A 24 67.79 -9.46 -10.05
C GLN A 24 67.33 -8.33 -9.11
N LEU A 25 68.24 -7.70 -8.36
CA LEU A 25 67.90 -6.56 -7.50
C LEU A 25 67.34 -5.37 -8.29
N LYS A 26 67.85 -5.11 -9.50
CA LYS A 26 67.30 -4.08 -10.39
C LYS A 26 65.89 -4.42 -10.87
N LEU A 27 65.65 -5.68 -11.27
CA LEU A 27 64.31 -6.14 -11.67
C LEU A 27 63.30 -6.04 -10.51
N ASP A 28 63.71 -6.44 -9.30
CA ASP A 28 62.88 -6.34 -8.11
C ASP A 28 62.56 -4.86 -7.78
N LEU A 29 63.55 -3.96 -7.92
CA LEU A 29 63.37 -2.53 -7.72
C LEU A 29 62.43 -1.92 -8.78
N GLU A 30 62.57 -2.30 -10.05
CA GLU A 30 61.68 -1.87 -11.14
C GLU A 30 60.24 -2.33 -10.89
N GLN A 31 60.06 -3.56 -10.42
CA GLN A 31 58.75 -4.09 -10.05
C GLN A 31 58.15 -3.32 -8.87
N GLN A 32 58.92 -3.02 -7.83
CA GLN A 32 58.48 -2.18 -6.71
C GLN A 32 58.12 -0.76 -7.15
N MET A 33 58.92 -0.15 -8.04
CA MET A 33 58.62 1.17 -8.61
C MET A 33 57.30 1.16 -9.39
N LYS A 34 57.03 0.10 -10.15
CA LYS A 34 55.76 -0.07 -10.86
C LYS A 34 54.59 -0.16 -9.87
N THR A 35 54.72 -0.94 -8.81
CA THR A 35 53.70 -1.04 -7.74
C THR A 35 53.48 0.27 -6.99
N LEU A 36 54.55 1.04 -6.73
CA LEU A 36 54.42 2.37 -6.11
C LEU A 36 53.78 3.38 -7.08
N GLY A 37 54.08 3.28 -8.37
CA GLY A 37 53.45 4.07 -9.42
C GLY A 37 51.94 3.84 -9.49
N THR A 38 51.49 2.59 -9.44
CA THR A 38 50.05 2.27 -9.42
C THR A 38 49.36 2.80 -8.15
N LYS A 39 49.97 2.60 -6.98
CA LYS A 39 49.45 3.16 -5.71
C LYS A 39 49.36 4.69 -5.74
N LYS A 40 50.37 5.37 -6.29
CA LYS A 40 50.34 6.84 -6.44
C LYS A 40 49.15 7.28 -7.30
N HIS A 41 48.89 6.59 -8.40
CA HIS A 41 47.75 6.88 -9.27
C HIS A 41 46.41 6.66 -8.56
N GLU A 42 46.27 5.57 -7.79
CA GLU A 42 45.09 5.30 -6.96
C GLU A 42 44.86 6.40 -5.91
N ILE A 43 45.92 6.83 -5.21
CA ILE A 43 45.84 7.93 -4.23
C ILE A 43 45.38 9.22 -4.90
N GLN A 44 45.94 9.57 -6.06
CA GLN A 44 45.52 10.76 -6.80
C GLN A 44 44.04 10.68 -7.21
N LYS A 45 43.61 9.52 -7.70
CA LYS A 45 42.20 9.28 -8.04
C LYS A 45 41.29 9.46 -6.82
N VAL A 46 41.62 8.86 -5.67
CA VAL A 46 40.84 9.04 -4.43
C VAL A 46 40.85 10.49 -3.97
N GLY A 47 41.99 11.18 -4.04
CA GLY A 47 42.09 12.61 -3.70
C GLY A 47 41.11 13.46 -4.50
N THR A 48 41.06 13.27 -5.83
CA THR A 48 40.10 14.00 -6.69
C THR A 48 38.63 13.65 -6.40
N LEU A 49 38.34 12.44 -5.91
CA LEU A 49 36.98 12.07 -5.51
C LEU A 49 36.60 12.75 -4.19
N VAL A 50 37.53 12.84 -3.23
CA VAL A 50 37.31 13.54 -1.95
C VAL A 50 37.06 15.02 -2.19
N GLU A 51 37.87 15.69 -3.02
CA GLU A 51 37.66 17.11 -3.37
C GLU A 51 36.27 17.34 -3.96
N ARG A 52 35.84 16.48 -4.89
CA ARG A 52 34.50 16.55 -5.49
C ARG A 52 33.38 16.33 -4.47
N GLU A 53 33.54 15.40 -3.52
CA GLU A 53 32.52 15.20 -2.48
C GLU A 53 32.43 16.38 -1.51
N VAL A 54 33.55 17.08 -1.24
CA VAL A 54 33.53 18.33 -0.47
C VAL A 54 32.75 19.43 -1.22
N GLU A 55 32.96 19.58 -2.53
CA GLU A 55 32.20 20.53 -3.35
C GLU A 55 30.69 20.21 -3.33
N LYS A 56 30.32 18.93 -3.50
CA LYS A 56 28.93 18.48 -3.43
C LYS A 56 28.28 18.73 -2.07
N LEU A 57 29.03 18.65 -0.97
CA LEU A 57 28.50 18.94 0.36
C LEU A 57 28.06 20.41 0.50
N GLU A 58 28.82 21.34 -0.08
CA GLU A 58 28.43 22.76 -0.09
C GLU A 58 27.21 23.00 -0.98
N GLU A 59 27.15 22.39 -2.17
CA GLU A 59 25.96 22.45 -3.04
C GLU A 59 24.72 21.87 -2.36
N CYS A 60 24.89 20.73 -1.68
CA CYS A 60 23.81 20.06 -0.94
C CYS A 60 23.32 20.92 0.23
N LYS A 61 24.23 21.60 0.94
CA LYS A 61 23.88 22.54 2.00
C LYS A 61 23.00 23.68 1.47
N GLU A 62 23.40 24.35 0.40
CA GLU A 62 22.61 25.45 -0.18
C GLU A 62 21.22 24.98 -0.62
N MET A 63 21.14 23.80 -1.25
CA MET A 63 19.87 23.19 -1.64
C MET A 63 18.99 22.85 -0.43
N LEU A 64 19.55 22.23 0.62
CA LEU A 64 18.80 21.86 1.82
C LEU A 64 18.33 23.08 2.62
N GLU A 65 19.13 24.14 2.69
CA GLU A 65 18.71 25.42 3.30
C GLU A 65 17.48 25.98 2.55
N SER A 66 17.51 25.98 1.22
CA SER A 66 16.37 26.38 0.39
C SER A 66 15.13 25.49 0.59
N ASP A 67 15.32 24.17 0.72
CA ASP A 67 14.23 23.22 0.95
C ASP A 67 13.59 23.39 2.34
N ILE A 68 14.41 23.66 3.37
CA ILE A 68 13.96 23.99 4.73
C ILE A 68 13.10 25.25 4.67
N ASP A 69 13.61 26.33 4.08
CA ASP A 69 12.90 27.61 4.01
C ASP A 69 11.57 27.47 3.26
N SER A 70 11.59 26.86 2.07
CA SER A 70 10.38 26.60 1.26
C SER A 70 9.35 25.76 2.00
N THR A 71 9.79 24.72 2.73
CA THR A 71 8.90 23.84 3.50
C THR A 71 8.25 24.59 4.65
N ILE A 72 9.02 25.37 5.42
CA ILE A 72 8.52 26.16 6.55
C ILE A 72 7.57 27.26 6.07
N ASP A 73 7.89 27.96 4.99
CA ASP A 73 7.03 28.96 4.38
C ASP A 73 5.70 28.35 3.91
N GLY A 74 5.74 27.17 3.29
CA GLY A 74 4.55 26.39 2.95
C GLY A 74 3.68 26.06 4.18
N MET A 75 4.30 25.66 5.29
CA MET A 75 3.59 25.42 6.56
C MET A 75 2.96 26.69 7.14
N ILE A 76 3.65 27.83 7.06
CA ILE A 76 3.12 29.13 7.49
C ILE A 76 1.86 29.46 6.69
N ILE A 77 1.89 29.35 5.36
CA ILE A 77 0.73 29.62 4.49
C ILE A 77 -0.46 28.73 4.86
N MET A 78 -0.23 27.43 5.11
CA MET A 78 -1.28 26.50 5.53
C MET A 78 -1.88 26.91 6.89
N LEU A 79 -1.05 27.29 7.86
CA LEU A 79 -1.50 27.74 9.19
C LEU A 79 -2.28 29.05 9.11
N GLU A 80 -1.90 29.97 8.23
CA GLU A 80 -2.63 31.22 7.99
C GLU A 80 -3.99 30.97 7.33
N SER A 81 -4.05 30.08 6.35
CA SER A 81 -5.31 29.62 5.76
C SER A 81 -6.23 29.00 6.82
N LYS A 82 -5.69 28.11 7.66
CA LYS A 82 -6.46 27.49 8.74
C LYS A 82 -6.95 28.50 9.77
N ARG A 83 -6.14 29.50 10.10
CA ARG A 83 -6.52 30.63 10.97
C ARG A 83 -7.73 31.39 10.38
N ALA A 84 -7.75 31.66 9.08
CA ALA A 84 -8.86 32.32 8.41
C ALA A 84 -10.14 31.48 8.42
N GLU A 85 -10.02 30.17 8.17
CA GLU A 85 -11.13 29.20 8.21
C GLU A 85 -11.76 29.13 9.61
N LEU A 86 -10.95 29.05 10.66
CA LEU A 86 -11.39 29.01 12.05
C LEU A 86 -12.14 30.30 12.44
N LYS A 87 -11.61 31.47 12.07
CA LYS A 87 -12.27 32.77 12.31
C LYS A 87 -13.61 32.86 11.57
N THR A 88 -13.67 32.36 10.33
CA THR A 88 -14.91 32.32 9.55
C THR A 88 -15.95 31.40 10.18
N THR A 89 -15.53 30.23 10.64
CA THR A 89 -16.40 29.28 11.35
C THR A 89 -16.92 29.85 12.66
N LEU A 90 -16.07 30.54 13.42
CA LEU A 90 -16.47 31.25 14.64
C LEU A 90 -17.54 32.30 14.36
N ARG A 91 -17.34 33.14 13.34
CA ARG A 91 -18.32 34.16 12.92
C ARG A 91 -19.67 33.54 12.57
N LYS A 92 -19.67 32.51 11.72
CA LYS A 92 -20.90 31.77 11.36
C LYS A 92 -21.65 31.24 12.59
N LYS A 93 -20.93 30.58 13.52
CA LYS A 93 -21.54 30.06 14.76
C LYS A 93 -22.11 31.18 15.65
N ILE A 94 -21.41 32.32 15.75
CA ILE A 94 -21.89 33.49 16.49
C ILE A 94 -23.14 34.07 15.83
N ASP A 95 -23.14 34.22 14.51
CA ASP A 95 -24.24 34.81 13.76
C ASP A 95 -25.51 33.95 13.84
N THR A 96 -25.38 32.62 13.75
CA THR A 96 -26.51 31.70 13.98
C THR A 96 -27.08 31.84 15.39
N LYS A 97 -26.24 31.83 16.42
CA LYS A 97 -26.73 32.02 17.80
C LYS A 97 -27.39 33.39 17.99
N ARG A 98 -26.82 34.44 17.38
CA ARG A 98 -27.41 35.79 17.40
C ARG A 98 -28.76 35.82 16.71
N GLN A 99 -28.93 35.12 15.59
CA GLN A 99 -30.19 35.00 14.89
C GLN A 99 -31.26 34.33 15.76
N HIS A 100 -30.96 33.18 16.37
CA HIS A 100 -31.90 32.49 17.27
C HIS A 100 -32.33 33.39 18.44
N LEU A 101 -31.39 34.11 19.06
CA LEU A 101 -31.70 35.06 20.14
C LEU A 101 -32.57 36.23 19.67
N ASN A 102 -32.34 36.75 18.46
CA ASN A 102 -33.15 37.82 17.88
C ASN A 102 -34.57 37.36 17.54
N GLU A 103 -34.72 36.13 17.03
CA GLU A 103 -36.03 35.51 16.78
C GLU A 103 -36.79 35.29 18.10
N GLN A 104 -36.11 34.77 19.12
CA GLN A 104 -36.67 34.63 20.47
C GLN A 104 -37.12 35.99 21.03
N LYS A 105 -36.28 37.03 20.89
CA LYS A 105 -36.62 38.39 21.33
C LYS A 105 -37.87 38.92 20.63
N LYS A 106 -37.96 38.80 19.29
CA LYS A 106 -39.14 39.24 18.53
C LYS A 106 -40.42 38.54 18.99
N SER A 107 -40.35 37.23 19.28
CA SER A 107 -41.48 36.46 19.80
C SER A 107 -41.92 36.95 21.18
N LEU A 108 -40.97 37.14 22.10
CA LEU A 108 -41.24 37.66 23.45
C LEU A 108 -41.79 39.09 23.43
N ASP A 109 -41.23 39.97 22.60
CA ASP A 109 -41.72 41.34 22.41
C ASP A 109 -43.17 41.35 21.90
N GLY A 110 -43.51 40.45 20.95
CA GLY A 110 -44.87 40.28 20.44
C GLY A 110 -45.86 39.80 21.51
N LYS A 111 -45.47 38.82 22.33
CA LYS A 111 -46.28 38.35 23.47
C LYS A 111 -46.48 39.47 24.51
N GLY A 112 -45.40 40.17 24.87
CA GLY A 112 -45.44 41.31 25.79
C GLY A 112 -46.36 42.42 25.31
N ALA A 113 -46.34 42.74 24.01
CA ALA A 113 -47.24 43.71 23.40
C ALA A 113 -48.72 43.25 23.46
N SER A 114 -49.00 41.97 23.21
CA SER A 114 -50.36 41.41 23.29
C SER A 114 -50.93 41.46 24.72
N ILE A 115 -50.10 41.14 25.72
CA ILE A 115 -50.45 41.26 27.15
C ILE A 115 -50.72 42.74 27.49
N SER A 116 -49.82 43.64 27.11
CA SER A 116 -49.95 45.08 27.39
C SER A 116 -51.21 45.68 26.74
N GLN A 117 -51.58 45.23 25.54
CA GLN A 117 -52.82 45.63 24.89
C GLN A 117 -54.05 45.07 25.63
N GLY A 118 -54.00 43.82 26.08
CA GLY A 118 -55.06 43.21 26.88
C GLY A 118 -55.31 43.96 28.18
N LEU A 119 -54.24 44.31 28.90
CA LEU A 119 -54.31 45.08 30.15
C LEU A 119 -54.93 46.46 29.94
N ARG A 120 -54.48 47.22 28.92
CA ARG A 120 -55.07 48.53 28.59
C ARG A 120 -56.55 48.47 28.24
N LEU A 121 -56.97 47.43 27.51
CA LEU A 121 -58.39 47.22 27.20
C LEU A 121 -59.21 47.02 28.48
N ALA A 122 -58.70 46.20 29.42
CA ALA A 122 -59.35 45.97 30.70
C ALA A 122 -59.40 47.23 31.57
N GLU A 123 -58.30 47.98 31.67
CA GLU A 123 -58.25 49.27 32.37
C GLU A 123 -59.28 50.26 31.82
N THR A 124 -59.39 50.36 30.48
CA THR A 124 -60.37 51.23 29.82
C THR A 124 -61.80 50.80 30.14
N ALA A 125 -62.08 49.50 30.09
CA ALA A 125 -63.40 48.96 30.41
C ALA A 125 -63.79 49.21 31.88
N LEU A 126 -62.84 49.05 32.82
CA LEU A 126 -63.04 49.30 34.25
C LEU A 126 -63.34 50.78 34.56
N CYS A 127 -62.88 51.71 33.73
CA CYS A 127 -63.16 53.13 33.86
C CYS A 127 -64.51 53.56 33.23
N SER A 128 -65.26 52.64 32.60
CA SER A 128 -66.54 52.94 31.97
C SER A 128 -67.62 53.28 33.01
N THR A 129 -68.27 54.44 32.86
CA THR A 129 -69.44 54.82 33.67
C THR A 129 -70.75 54.16 33.20
N ASN A 130 -70.73 53.47 32.05
CA ASN A 130 -71.87 52.77 31.49
C ASN A 130 -71.78 51.25 31.79
N ASN A 131 -72.62 50.78 32.72
CA ASN A 131 -72.69 49.39 33.15
C ASN A 131 -73.08 48.42 32.02
N ALA A 132 -73.92 48.83 31.08
CA ALA A 132 -74.31 47.97 29.96
C ALA A 132 -73.14 47.74 28.99
N ALA A 133 -72.34 48.78 28.74
CA ALA A 133 -71.14 48.68 27.91
C ALA A 133 -70.05 47.81 28.56
N PHE A 134 -69.88 47.90 29.89
CA PHE A 134 -68.96 47.05 30.64
C PHE A 134 -69.38 45.56 30.56
N SER A 135 -70.65 45.26 30.82
CA SER A 135 -71.18 43.88 30.75
C SER A 135 -71.01 43.23 29.37
N GLN A 136 -71.00 44.01 28.30
CA GLN A 136 -70.73 43.52 26.94
C GLN A 136 -69.24 43.19 26.69
N LEU A 137 -68.31 43.89 27.35
CA LEU A 137 -66.86 43.73 27.17
C LEU A 137 -66.22 42.76 28.17
N GLU A 138 -66.83 42.54 29.33
CA GLU A 138 -66.33 41.70 30.43
C GLU A 138 -66.02 40.26 29.96
N ASN A 139 -66.97 39.60 29.30
CA ASN A 139 -66.79 38.24 28.80
C ASN A 139 -65.68 38.11 27.74
N PRO A 140 -65.60 38.99 26.71
CA PRO A 140 -64.48 39.03 25.78
C PRO A 140 -63.11 39.25 26.44
N ILE A 141 -63.02 40.14 27.45
CA ILE A 141 -61.78 40.41 28.19
C ILE A 141 -61.37 39.18 28.99
N ARG A 142 -62.29 38.57 29.75
CA ARG A 142 -62.01 37.35 30.53
C ARG A 142 -61.51 36.22 29.64
N LYS A 143 -62.19 35.94 28.51
CA LYS A 143 -61.72 34.94 27.54
C LYS A 143 -60.34 35.24 26.97
N ARG A 144 -59.98 36.50 26.76
CA ARG A 144 -58.65 36.89 26.29
C ARG A 144 -57.59 36.71 27.38
N PHE A 145 -57.92 37.03 28.63
CA PHE A 145 -57.01 36.86 29.77
C PHE A 145 -56.74 35.38 30.03
N ASP A 146 -57.77 34.54 30.05
CA ASP A 146 -57.61 33.09 30.19
C ASP A 146 -56.65 32.53 29.13
N ARG A 147 -56.76 33.00 27.87
CA ARG A 147 -55.85 32.60 26.79
C ARG A 147 -54.43 33.09 27.00
N LEU A 148 -54.23 34.34 27.43
CA LEU A 148 -52.90 34.92 27.63
C LEU A 148 -52.19 34.33 28.86
N GLU A 149 -52.94 34.01 29.91
CA GLU A 149 -52.42 33.38 31.13
C GLU A 149 -51.91 31.95 30.87
N HIS A 150 -52.60 31.22 29.99
CA HIS A 150 -52.23 29.86 29.60
C HIS A 150 -51.33 29.79 28.37
N ASP A 151 -50.92 30.91 27.77
CA ASP A 151 -50.01 30.94 26.62
C ASP A 151 -48.56 30.74 27.09
N PRO A 152 -47.92 29.59 26.82
CA PRO A 152 -46.59 29.30 27.33
C PRO A 152 -45.53 30.16 26.62
N PHE A 153 -44.44 30.50 27.32
CA PHE A 153 -43.28 31.15 26.71
C PHE A 153 -41.97 30.68 27.33
N ASP A 154 -40.88 30.80 26.57
CA ASP A 154 -39.56 30.40 27.02
C ASP A 154 -39.00 31.37 28.07
N ARG A 155 -38.68 30.82 29.24
CA ARG A 155 -38.20 31.60 30.40
C ARG A 155 -36.67 31.74 30.47
N LYS A 156 -35.95 31.17 29.51
CA LYS A 156 -34.48 31.20 29.42
C LYS A 156 -34.05 31.50 27.99
N PRO A 157 -32.90 32.17 27.77
CA PRO A 157 -32.34 32.32 26.45
C PRO A 157 -32.12 30.95 25.78
N HIS A 158 -32.49 30.83 24.51
CA HIS A 158 -32.29 29.59 23.74
C HIS A 158 -30.82 29.27 23.54
N GLU A 159 -29.95 30.28 23.52
CA GLU A 159 -28.53 30.15 23.26
C GLU A 159 -27.69 30.79 24.36
N ARG A 160 -26.48 30.24 24.58
CA ARG A 160 -25.51 30.78 25.55
C ARG A 160 -24.15 31.00 24.90
N ALA A 161 -23.54 32.17 25.17
CA ALA A 161 -22.23 32.53 24.64
C ALA A 161 -21.10 31.58 25.13
N ALA A 162 -21.15 31.16 26.39
CA ALA A 162 -20.14 30.28 27.00
C ALA A 162 -20.03 28.86 26.39
N GLN A 163 -20.93 28.50 25.46
CA GLN A 163 -20.92 27.23 24.74
C GLN A 163 -20.12 27.26 23.44
N ILE A 164 -19.47 28.38 23.10
CA ILE A 164 -18.49 28.46 22.01
C ILE A 164 -17.09 28.51 22.65
N LYS A 165 -16.23 27.56 22.30
CA LYS A 165 -14.86 27.48 22.81
C LYS A 165 -13.88 27.12 21.70
N PHE A 166 -12.66 27.64 21.80
CA PHE A 166 -11.50 27.20 21.03
C PHE A 166 -10.54 26.50 21.99
N ASP A 167 -10.29 25.22 21.74
CA ASP A 167 -9.43 24.39 22.59
C ASP A 167 -7.95 24.67 22.30
N THR A 168 -7.44 25.69 22.97
CA THR A 168 -6.09 26.21 22.73
C THR A 168 -5.02 25.23 23.19
N LEU A 169 -5.27 24.51 24.28
CA LEU A 169 -4.29 23.59 24.87
C LEU A 169 -4.04 22.41 23.94
N ASN A 170 -5.10 21.74 23.50
CA ASN A 170 -4.99 20.60 22.58
C ASN A 170 -4.41 21.02 21.23
N ALA A 171 -4.81 22.19 20.70
CA ALA A 171 -4.26 22.70 19.44
C ALA A 171 -2.74 22.98 19.54
N LYS A 172 -2.29 23.59 20.65
CA LYS A 172 -0.87 23.86 20.87
C LYS A 172 -0.07 22.57 21.03
N GLN A 173 -0.56 21.62 21.82
CA GLN A 173 0.10 20.33 22.03
C GLN A 173 0.23 19.54 20.72
N ALA A 174 -0.82 19.51 19.90
CA ALA A 174 -0.79 18.84 18.61
C ALA A 174 0.25 19.45 17.66
N LEU A 175 0.34 20.78 17.58
CA LEU A 175 1.33 21.46 16.74
C LEU A 175 2.76 21.27 17.26
N GLN A 176 2.98 21.39 18.58
CA GLN A 176 4.30 21.14 19.15
C GLN A 176 4.79 19.71 18.89
N LYS A 177 3.88 18.73 19.00
CA LYS A 177 4.20 17.34 18.71
C LYS A 177 4.69 17.17 17.28
N ILE A 178 3.95 17.71 16.30
CA ILE A 178 4.32 17.62 14.87
C ILE A 178 5.66 18.30 14.61
N LEU A 179 5.88 19.51 15.15
CA LEU A 179 7.13 20.23 14.92
C LEU A 179 8.34 19.51 15.51
N ASN A 180 8.19 18.92 16.70
CA ASN A 180 9.30 18.24 17.37
C ASN A 180 9.58 16.84 16.80
N GLU A 181 8.56 16.14 16.29
CA GLU A 181 8.69 14.74 15.85
C GLU A 181 8.84 14.59 14.32
N SER A 182 8.54 15.61 13.53
CA SER A 182 8.45 15.48 12.06
C SER A 182 9.29 16.48 11.29
N VAL A 183 9.95 17.44 11.96
CA VAL A 183 10.80 18.45 11.32
C VAL A 183 12.20 18.34 11.90
N GLU A 184 13.01 17.50 11.28
CA GLU A 184 14.39 17.25 11.68
C GLU A 184 15.31 17.17 10.47
N VAL A 185 16.57 17.59 10.67
CA VAL A 185 17.65 17.33 9.73
C VAL A 185 18.39 16.11 10.24
N TRP A 186 18.45 15.08 9.39
CA TRP A 186 19.15 13.84 9.68
C TRP A 186 20.31 13.65 8.71
N SER A 187 21.33 12.91 9.14
CA SER A 187 22.51 12.60 8.34
C SER A 187 22.96 11.19 8.61
N THR A 188 23.63 10.57 7.65
CA THR A 188 24.13 9.20 7.75
C THR A 188 25.53 9.10 7.18
N SER A 189 26.36 8.22 7.76
CA SER A 189 27.79 8.09 7.44
C SER A 189 28.12 6.74 6.81
N VAL A 190 27.15 6.14 6.09
CA VAL A 190 27.33 4.83 5.45
C VAL A 190 28.52 4.86 4.50
N PHE A 191 29.43 3.91 4.68
CA PHE A 191 30.57 3.70 3.80
C PHE A 191 30.32 2.43 2.97
N PRO A 192 29.95 2.57 1.67
CA PRO A 192 29.52 1.45 0.83
C PRO A 192 30.44 0.22 0.83
N PRO A 193 31.79 0.35 0.86
CA PRO A 193 32.67 -0.81 0.90
C PRO A 193 32.51 -1.72 2.12
N PHE A 194 31.89 -1.25 3.21
CA PHE A 194 31.62 -2.05 4.41
C PHE A 194 30.15 -2.43 4.57
N THR A 195 29.30 -2.16 3.57
CA THR A 195 27.95 -2.72 3.53
C THR A 195 28.03 -4.23 3.34
N THR A 196 27.41 -4.98 4.23
CA THR A 196 27.33 -6.45 4.13
C THR A 196 25.89 -6.88 3.89
N ILE A 197 25.71 -7.76 2.91
CA ILE A 197 24.41 -8.35 2.58
C ILE A 197 24.53 -9.85 2.78
N GLU A 198 23.70 -10.42 3.63
CA GLU A 198 23.67 -11.84 3.96
C GLU A 198 22.29 -12.42 3.70
N ILE A 199 22.24 -13.55 3.02
CA ILE A 199 20.98 -14.25 2.73
C ILE A 199 20.93 -15.45 3.65
N TYR A 200 19.87 -15.56 4.43
CA TYR A 200 19.72 -16.65 5.38
C TYR A 200 19.32 -17.94 4.64
N GLY A 201 20.18 -18.95 4.75
CA GLY A 201 19.97 -20.26 4.13
C GLY A 201 20.07 -20.22 2.60
N GLU A 202 19.67 -21.32 1.97
CA GLU A 202 19.59 -21.44 0.51
C GLU A 202 18.20 -20.99 0.05
N PRO A 203 18.07 -19.87 -0.67
CA PRO A 203 16.78 -19.38 -1.10
C PRO A 203 16.21 -20.31 -2.18
N ARG A 204 14.96 -20.74 -1.98
CA ARG A 204 14.24 -21.62 -2.90
C ARG A 204 13.03 -20.92 -3.46
N GLU A 205 12.66 -21.28 -4.69
CA GLU A 205 11.45 -20.78 -5.32
C GLU A 205 10.24 -20.97 -4.39
N ASN A 206 9.38 -19.95 -4.31
CA ASN A 206 8.13 -19.94 -3.54
C ASN A 206 8.31 -20.09 -2.02
N THR A 207 9.53 -19.97 -1.54
CA THR A 207 9.86 -20.07 -0.11
C THR A 207 10.34 -18.71 0.39
N LEU A 208 9.96 -18.36 1.62
CA LEU A 208 10.43 -17.13 2.26
C LEU A 208 11.95 -17.18 2.46
N ALA A 209 12.66 -16.25 1.83
CA ALA A 209 14.04 -15.93 2.11
C ALA A 209 14.11 -14.67 2.99
N LYS A 210 14.97 -14.70 4.00
CA LYS A 210 15.32 -13.51 4.77
C LYS A 210 16.68 -13.02 4.31
N ILE A 211 16.85 -11.71 4.26
CA ILE A 211 18.11 -11.08 3.88
C ILE A 211 18.45 -10.06 4.96
N SER A 212 19.63 -10.21 5.58
CA SER A 212 20.20 -9.23 6.50
C SER A 212 21.08 -8.26 5.73
N ILE A 213 20.91 -6.98 6.01
CA ILE A 213 21.72 -5.89 5.48
C ILE A 213 22.28 -5.14 6.68
N CYS A 214 23.61 -5.06 6.76
CA CYS A 214 24.30 -4.27 7.78
C CYS A 214 25.04 -3.13 7.08
N LEU A 215 24.71 -1.90 7.48
CA LEU A 215 25.35 -0.68 7.02
C LEU A 215 26.39 -0.27 8.05
N HIS A 216 27.60 0.03 7.59
CA HIS A 216 28.70 0.43 8.46
C HIS A 216 29.28 1.78 8.03
N ASP A 217 29.81 2.53 8.98
CA ASP A 217 30.62 3.72 8.70
C ASP A 217 32.04 3.34 8.26
N TYR A 218 32.88 4.33 7.93
CA TYR A 218 34.27 4.10 7.54
C TYR A 218 35.15 3.50 8.65
N GLN A 219 34.71 3.56 9.90
CA GLN A 219 35.37 2.96 11.07
C GLN A 219 34.85 1.53 11.36
N LYS A 220 33.90 1.02 10.56
CA LYS A 220 33.22 -0.26 10.73
C LYS A 220 32.26 -0.32 11.93
N HIS A 221 31.81 0.83 12.43
CA HIS A 221 30.72 0.86 13.37
C HIS A 221 29.38 0.74 12.63
N PRO A 222 28.41 -0.02 13.17
CA PRO A 222 27.07 -0.09 12.59
C PRO A 222 26.41 1.30 12.65
N VAL A 223 25.69 1.66 11.59
CA VAL A 223 24.96 2.92 11.51
C VAL A 223 23.57 2.77 12.16
N ASP A 224 23.15 3.75 12.97
CA ASP A 224 21.88 3.73 13.70
C ASP A 224 20.64 3.59 12.80
N GLN A 225 19.56 3.00 13.33
CA GLN A 225 18.37 2.53 12.58
C GLN A 225 17.50 3.62 11.92
N ASP A 226 17.75 4.90 12.15
CA ASP A 226 16.97 6.00 11.56
C ASP A 226 17.24 6.22 10.05
N VAL A 227 18.13 5.39 9.44
CA VAL A 227 18.36 5.35 7.98
C VAL A 227 17.11 4.93 7.18
N SER A 228 16.03 4.50 7.84
CA SER A 228 14.79 4.07 7.18
C SER A 228 14.17 5.14 6.24
N ALA A 229 14.42 6.44 6.50
CA ALA A 229 13.83 7.55 5.73
C ALA A 229 14.41 7.75 4.31
N GLY A 230 15.48 7.04 3.92
CA GLY A 230 16.07 7.16 2.57
C GLY A 230 16.51 5.84 1.96
N LEU A 231 16.31 4.72 2.65
CA LEU A 231 16.77 3.41 2.22
C LEU A 231 15.73 2.72 1.32
N LYS A 232 16.17 2.28 0.15
CA LYS A 232 15.37 1.45 -0.77
C LYS A 232 16.12 0.19 -1.10
N ILE A 233 15.44 -0.94 -0.99
CA ILE A 233 16.04 -2.25 -1.24
C ILE A 233 15.28 -2.89 -2.37
N PHE A 234 16.01 -3.35 -3.38
CA PHE A 234 15.43 -3.94 -4.57
C PHE A 234 15.99 -5.32 -4.81
N VAL A 235 15.14 -6.22 -5.29
CA VAL A 235 15.59 -7.47 -5.91
C VAL A 235 15.22 -7.44 -7.38
N VAL A 236 16.21 -7.72 -8.23
CA VAL A 236 16.03 -7.95 -9.66
C VAL A 236 16.03 -9.44 -9.89
N ASP A 237 14.96 -9.94 -10.51
CA ASP A 237 14.80 -11.35 -10.85
C ASP A 237 15.48 -11.70 -12.21
N PRO A 238 15.56 -12.98 -12.58
CA PRO A 238 16.15 -13.41 -13.86
C PRO A 238 15.42 -12.88 -15.10
N SER A 239 14.19 -12.39 -14.96
CA SER A 239 13.40 -11.75 -16.02
C SER A 239 13.57 -10.23 -16.02
N GLU A 240 14.60 -9.72 -15.34
CA GLU A 240 14.93 -8.29 -15.18
C GLU A 240 13.84 -7.48 -14.46
N LYS A 241 12.93 -8.15 -13.76
CA LYS A 241 11.87 -7.47 -13.03
C LYS A 241 12.41 -6.98 -11.69
N LYS A 242 12.38 -5.65 -11.49
CA LYS A 242 12.76 -4.99 -10.23
C LYS A 242 11.58 -4.99 -9.25
N MET A 243 11.78 -5.55 -8.06
CA MET A 243 10.83 -5.54 -6.95
C MET A 243 11.42 -4.79 -5.76
N GLU A 244 10.72 -3.75 -5.30
CA GLU A 244 11.07 -3.06 -4.05
C GLU A 244 10.60 -3.87 -2.83
N LEU A 245 11.53 -4.09 -1.90
CA LEU A 245 11.30 -4.79 -0.65
C LEU A 245 11.01 -3.80 0.47
N GLN A 246 10.15 -4.23 1.38
CA GLN A 246 9.82 -3.46 2.59
C GLN A 246 10.68 -3.96 3.75
N LEU A 247 11.18 -3.03 4.56
CA LEU A 247 11.91 -3.36 5.78
C LEU A 247 11.00 -4.11 6.75
N THR A 248 11.41 -5.32 7.14
CA THR A 248 10.84 -6.02 8.27
C THR A 248 11.51 -5.43 9.52
N LYS A 249 10.74 -5.00 10.52
CA LYS A 249 11.27 -4.30 11.72
C LYS A 249 12.59 -4.94 12.19
N GLY A 250 13.66 -4.13 12.22
CA GLY A 250 15.02 -4.57 12.51
C GLY A 250 15.12 -5.32 13.83
N ASN A 251 16.07 -6.25 13.89
CA ASN A 251 16.39 -6.93 15.14
C ASN A 251 17.08 -5.96 16.11
N LEU A 252 17.10 -6.33 17.40
CA LEU A 252 17.83 -5.63 18.47
C LEU A 252 19.35 -5.50 18.22
N SER A 253 19.88 -6.15 17.17
CA SER A 253 21.30 -6.22 16.81
C SER A 253 21.80 -5.13 15.84
N GLY A 254 20.91 -4.27 15.32
CA GLY A 254 21.29 -3.22 14.35
C GLY A 254 21.15 -3.64 12.88
N ASP A 255 20.97 -4.93 12.61
CA ASP A 255 20.72 -5.47 11.27
C ASP A 255 19.35 -5.07 10.71
N LEU A 256 19.34 -4.61 9.45
CA LEU A 256 18.13 -4.38 8.67
C LEU A 256 17.74 -5.68 7.98
N VAL A 257 16.61 -6.25 8.35
CA VAL A 257 16.13 -7.52 7.77
C VAL A 257 15.02 -7.24 6.78
N VAL A 258 15.15 -7.79 5.57
CA VAL A 258 14.07 -7.81 4.59
C VAL A 258 13.64 -9.24 4.29
N SER A 259 12.35 -9.38 4.03
CA SER A 259 11.73 -10.62 3.60
C SER A 259 11.54 -10.57 2.08
N TYR A 260 11.90 -11.65 1.40
CA TYR A 260 11.71 -11.81 -0.04
C TYR A 260 11.24 -13.23 -0.35
N VAL A 261 10.31 -13.35 -1.29
CA VAL A 261 9.87 -14.65 -1.81
C VAL A 261 10.21 -14.68 -3.30
N PRO A 262 11.22 -15.44 -3.74
CA PRO A 262 11.51 -15.57 -5.15
C PRO A 262 10.45 -16.43 -5.82
N PHE A 263 9.91 -15.96 -6.95
CA PHE A 263 8.86 -16.66 -7.69
C PHE A 263 9.35 -17.26 -9.01
N SER A 264 10.66 -17.18 -9.25
CA SER A 264 11.37 -17.75 -10.39
C SER A 264 12.67 -18.36 -9.89
N THR A 265 13.13 -19.40 -10.58
CA THR A 265 14.43 -20.02 -10.35
C THR A 265 15.50 -19.28 -11.14
N GLY A 266 16.72 -19.18 -10.60
CA GLY A 266 17.88 -18.62 -11.30
C GLY A 266 18.57 -17.46 -10.57
N LYS A 267 19.39 -16.71 -11.31
CA LYS A 267 20.22 -15.63 -10.77
C LYS A 267 19.38 -14.39 -10.45
N HIS A 268 19.37 -14.04 -9.18
CA HIS A 268 18.80 -12.80 -8.66
C HIS A 268 19.92 -11.86 -8.22
N GLU A 269 19.62 -10.57 -8.15
CA GLU A 269 20.52 -9.57 -7.58
C GLU A 269 19.75 -8.68 -6.61
N ILE A 270 20.23 -8.57 -5.37
CA ILE A 270 19.76 -7.56 -4.43
C ILE A 270 20.63 -6.32 -4.56
N SER A 271 19.98 -5.16 -4.58
CA SER A 271 20.60 -3.82 -4.61
C SER A 271 20.04 -3.00 -3.45
N VAL A 272 20.93 -2.32 -2.74
CA VAL A 272 20.60 -1.45 -1.61
C VAL A 272 20.97 -0.03 -2.03
N GLU A 273 19.96 0.83 -2.12
CA GLU A 273 20.10 2.25 -2.46
C GLU A 273 19.80 3.08 -1.21
N LEU A 274 20.62 4.09 -0.92
CA LEU A 274 20.43 5.04 0.17
C LEU A 274 20.49 6.45 -0.39
N LEU A 275 19.41 7.23 -0.20
CA LEU A 275 19.29 8.59 -0.73
C LEU A 275 19.51 8.68 -2.25
N GLY A 276 19.21 7.60 -2.98
CA GLY A 276 19.41 7.50 -4.43
C GLY A 276 20.80 7.02 -4.85
N GLU A 277 21.74 6.86 -3.92
CA GLU A 277 23.07 6.32 -4.18
C GLU A 277 23.12 4.81 -3.90
N ASP A 278 23.86 4.07 -4.72
CA ASP A 278 24.03 2.64 -4.54
C ASP A 278 25.08 2.35 -3.46
N VAL A 279 24.65 1.69 -2.38
CA VAL A 279 25.50 1.41 -1.22
C VAL A 279 25.83 -0.08 -1.05
N GLY A 280 25.28 -0.96 -1.88
CA GLY A 280 25.59 -2.39 -1.82
C GLY A 280 24.81 -3.25 -2.79
N ARG A 281 25.49 -4.24 -3.37
CA ARG A 281 24.87 -5.25 -4.24
C ARG A 281 25.34 -6.66 -3.90
N LYS A 282 24.46 -7.63 -4.11
CA LYS A 282 24.82 -9.05 -4.01
C LYS A 282 24.00 -9.89 -4.97
N ALA A 283 24.66 -10.66 -5.82
CA ALA A 283 24.02 -11.69 -6.61
C ALA A 283 23.81 -12.96 -5.77
N PHE A 284 22.70 -13.65 -5.99
CA PHE A 284 22.38 -14.93 -5.38
C PHE A 284 21.60 -15.83 -6.33
N ILE A 285 21.70 -17.14 -6.12
CA ILE A 285 20.99 -18.14 -6.91
C ILE A 285 19.80 -18.63 -6.12
N VAL A 286 18.65 -18.68 -6.75
CA VAL A 286 17.45 -19.32 -6.21
C VAL A 286 17.29 -20.68 -6.87
N ASP A 287 17.18 -21.72 -6.05
CA ASP A 287 16.97 -23.09 -6.51
C ASP A 287 15.49 -23.41 -6.72
N CYS A 288 15.21 -24.38 -7.58
CA CYS A 288 13.87 -24.95 -7.71
C CYS A 288 13.39 -25.49 -6.36
N ALA A 289 12.11 -25.26 -6.03
CA ALA A 289 11.49 -25.80 -4.82
C ALA A 289 11.51 -27.35 -4.77
N ASP A 290 11.57 -27.99 -5.95
CA ASP A 290 11.43 -29.43 -6.10
C ASP A 290 12.79 -30.12 -6.28
N GLY A 291 13.32 -30.67 -5.19
CA GLY A 291 14.27 -31.78 -5.20
C GLY A 291 13.64 -33.11 -5.62
N LYS A 292 12.65 -33.11 -6.53
CA LYS A 292 12.03 -34.30 -7.10
C LYS A 292 11.91 -34.16 -8.61
N ASN A 293 12.81 -34.83 -9.31
CA ASN A 293 12.47 -35.51 -10.55
C ASN A 293 11.28 -36.43 -10.26
N THR A 294 10.07 -35.97 -10.52
CA THR A 294 8.94 -36.85 -10.77
C THR A 294 8.31 -36.39 -12.06
N GLN A 295 8.49 -37.20 -13.10
CA GLN A 295 7.52 -37.35 -14.17
C GLN A 295 6.11 -37.26 -13.56
N CYS A 296 5.42 -36.17 -13.81
CA CYS A 296 3.98 -36.19 -13.89
C CYS A 296 3.62 -36.24 -15.37
N GLU A 297 4.14 -37.26 -16.04
CA GLU A 297 3.50 -37.80 -17.23
C GLU A 297 2.27 -38.58 -16.75
N ASN A 298 1.12 -38.19 -17.30
CA ASN A 298 -0.12 -38.96 -17.36
C ASN A 298 -0.76 -39.39 -16.02
N SER A 299 -1.73 -38.58 -15.59
CA SER A 299 -2.97 -39.15 -15.04
C SER A 299 -4.17 -38.26 -15.39
N CYS A 300 -4.46 -38.11 -16.68
CA CYS A 300 -5.84 -37.97 -17.13
C CYS A 300 -6.45 -39.37 -17.03
N GLN A 301 -6.98 -39.73 -15.85
CA GLN A 301 -7.89 -40.85 -15.76
C GLN A 301 -9.31 -40.30 -15.88
N ASP A 302 -9.98 -40.86 -16.87
CA ASP A 302 -11.31 -40.59 -17.35
C ASP A 302 -12.33 -40.50 -16.22
N ILE A 303 -12.95 -39.32 -16.09
CA ILE A 303 -14.33 -39.27 -15.61
C ILE A 303 -15.18 -39.45 -16.86
N GLU A 304 -15.53 -40.70 -17.15
CA GLU A 304 -16.66 -41.00 -18.03
C GLU A 304 -17.93 -40.41 -17.40
N ASN A 305 -18.31 -39.21 -17.83
CA ASN A 305 -19.69 -38.76 -17.98
C ASN A 305 -19.73 -37.39 -18.68
N GLY A 306 -20.00 -37.41 -19.99
CA GLY A 306 -20.57 -36.29 -20.75
C GLY A 306 -19.65 -35.12 -21.10
N ASP A 307 -18.91 -35.24 -22.20
CA ASP A 307 -18.54 -34.16 -23.14
C ASP A 307 -18.23 -32.74 -22.57
N THR A 308 -17.48 -32.64 -21.47
CA THR A 308 -16.98 -31.36 -20.94
C THR A 308 -15.64 -31.01 -21.59
N GLY A 309 -15.64 -30.21 -22.65
CA GLY A 309 -14.42 -29.69 -23.26
C GLY A 309 -13.72 -28.67 -22.36
N ARG A 310 -12.41 -28.82 -22.11
CA ARG A 310 -11.62 -27.81 -21.37
C ARG A 310 -11.49 -26.54 -22.22
N ARG A 311 -11.84 -25.36 -21.68
CA ARG A 311 -11.86 -24.10 -22.42
C ARG A 311 -10.53 -23.37 -22.32
N SER A 312 -9.93 -23.08 -23.47
CA SER A 312 -8.79 -22.17 -23.59
C SER A 312 -9.27 -20.73 -23.79
N PHE A 313 -8.76 -19.81 -22.97
CA PHE A 313 -8.89 -18.37 -23.13
C PHE A 313 -7.66 -17.69 -22.52
N THR A 314 -7.48 -16.42 -22.83
CA THR A 314 -6.42 -15.57 -22.27
C THR A 314 -7.03 -14.43 -21.48
N PHE A 315 -6.30 -13.83 -20.55
CA PHE A 315 -6.69 -12.57 -19.93
C PHE A 315 -6.64 -11.43 -20.95
N ASP A 316 -7.69 -10.62 -21.00
CA ASP A 316 -7.78 -9.49 -21.93
C ASP A 316 -6.92 -8.32 -21.42
N SER A 317 -5.74 -8.15 -22.02
CA SER A 317 -4.82 -7.06 -21.67
C SER A 317 -5.35 -5.69 -22.09
N THR A 318 -6.26 -5.62 -23.06
CA THR A 318 -6.79 -4.35 -23.61
C THR A 318 -7.83 -3.72 -22.69
N LEU A 319 -8.53 -4.53 -21.89
CA LEU A 319 -9.51 -4.10 -20.90
C LEU A 319 -8.92 -3.98 -19.48
N ALA A 320 -7.77 -4.58 -19.22
CA ALA A 320 -7.19 -4.67 -17.88
C ALA A 320 -7.06 -3.30 -17.17
N HIS A 321 -7.46 -3.22 -15.90
CA HIS A 321 -7.34 -2.02 -15.07
C HIS A 321 -5.87 -1.54 -14.97
N PRO A 322 -5.59 -0.23 -14.81
CA PRO A 322 -4.21 0.28 -14.66
C PRO A 322 -3.38 -0.26 -13.50
N ASN A 323 -4.01 -0.96 -12.54
CA ASN A 323 -3.35 -1.48 -11.33
C ASN A 323 -3.04 -2.97 -11.43
N VAL A 324 -3.14 -3.52 -12.64
CA VAL A 324 -2.82 -4.92 -12.92
C VAL A 324 -1.98 -4.99 -14.19
N THR A 325 -1.16 -6.02 -14.29
CA THR A 325 -0.38 -6.34 -15.49
C THR A 325 -0.75 -7.71 -15.98
N ILE A 326 -0.91 -7.82 -17.30
CA ILE A 326 -1.13 -9.08 -17.99
C ILE A 326 0.12 -9.38 -18.80
N SER A 327 0.61 -10.63 -18.78
CA SER A 327 1.74 -11.05 -19.61
C SER A 327 1.41 -10.92 -21.11
N GLU A 328 2.44 -10.84 -21.96
CA GLU A 328 2.25 -10.68 -23.42
C GLU A 328 1.42 -11.80 -24.04
N ASN A 329 1.59 -13.03 -23.54
CA ASN A 329 0.81 -14.21 -23.96
C ASN A 329 -0.60 -14.27 -23.33
N GLY A 330 -0.96 -13.35 -22.44
CA GLY A 330 -2.27 -13.32 -21.77
C GLY A 330 -2.48 -14.38 -20.70
N MET A 331 -1.45 -15.14 -20.32
CA MET A 331 -1.57 -16.30 -19.41
C MET A 331 -1.35 -15.96 -17.93
N SER A 332 -0.71 -14.83 -17.64
CA SER A 332 -0.41 -14.38 -16.28
C SER A 332 -1.10 -13.06 -15.97
N PHE A 333 -1.66 -12.96 -14.78
CA PHE A 333 -2.24 -11.78 -14.17
C PHE A 333 -1.47 -11.45 -12.89
N GLU A 334 -1.15 -10.17 -12.67
CA GLU A 334 -0.50 -9.73 -11.44
C GLU A 334 -1.03 -8.37 -10.99
N ASN A 335 -1.16 -8.16 -9.68
CA ASN A 335 -1.49 -6.84 -9.12
C ASN A 335 -0.22 -5.97 -8.99
N ILE A 336 -0.33 -4.68 -9.31
CA ILE A 336 0.81 -3.75 -9.23
C ILE A 336 0.45 -2.49 -8.46
N THR A 337 1.44 -1.96 -7.74
CA THR A 337 1.38 -0.61 -7.17
C THR A 337 1.60 0.37 -8.31
N SER A 338 0.60 1.21 -8.60
CA SER A 338 0.60 2.12 -9.75
C SER A 338 1.67 3.22 -9.60
N LEU A 339 2.92 2.91 -9.93
CA LEU A 339 4.04 3.87 -9.99
C LEU A 339 4.98 3.66 -11.20
N SER A 340 4.80 2.61 -12.02
CA SER A 340 5.52 2.45 -13.28
C SER A 340 4.69 3.03 -14.43
N SER A 341 5.11 4.20 -14.93
CA SER A 341 4.80 4.78 -16.26
C SER A 341 3.43 4.42 -16.84
N SER A 342 2.42 5.27 -16.64
CA SER A 342 1.12 5.14 -17.29
C SER A 342 1.26 5.06 -18.81
N PRO A 343 0.93 3.93 -19.47
CA PRO A 343 0.65 3.94 -20.89
C PRO A 343 -0.63 4.76 -21.10
N SER A 344 -0.69 5.51 -22.21
CA SER A 344 -1.84 6.34 -22.58
C SER A 344 -3.18 5.68 -22.26
N LEU A 345 -4.05 6.39 -21.54
CA LEU A 345 -5.42 5.98 -21.21
C LEU A 345 -6.20 5.64 -22.50
N SER A 346 -6.18 4.38 -22.93
CA SER A 346 -7.09 3.93 -23.98
C SER A 346 -8.51 3.93 -23.40
N ALA A 347 -9.49 4.41 -24.18
CA ALA A 347 -10.88 4.56 -23.72
C ALA A 347 -11.57 3.23 -23.32
N LYS A 348 -10.91 2.09 -23.55
CA LYS A 348 -11.44 0.74 -23.32
C LYS A 348 -11.04 0.12 -21.97
N ARG A 349 -10.10 0.68 -21.21
CA ARG A 349 -9.67 0.07 -19.93
C ARG A 349 -10.73 0.23 -18.84
N LEU A 350 -10.84 -0.79 -17.99
CA LEU A 350 -11.66 -0.78 -16.79
C LEU A 350 -11.20 0.30 -15.81
N ARG A 351 -12.15 0.99 -15.18
CA ARG A 351 -11.92 2.15 -14.29
C ARG A 351 -12.23 1.88 -12.83
N ARG A 352 -13.16 0.96 -12.53
CA ARG A 352 -13.63 0.64 -11.18
C ARG A 352 -13.23 -0.77 -10.77
N PHE A 353 -13.47 -1.77 -11.62
CA PHE A 353 -13.12 -3.15 -11.36
C PHE A 353 -11.60 -3.34 -11.50
N LYS A 354 -10.90 -3.67 -10.41
CA LYS A 354 -9.43 -3.73 -10.36
C LYS A 354 -8.90 -5.07 -10.91
N GLY A 355 -9.25 -5.36 -12.15
CA GLY A 355 -9.03 -6.66 -12.74
C GLY A 355 -9.06 -6.66 -14.25
N THR A 356 -9.39 -7.81 -14.81
CA THR A 356 -9.74 -7.99 -16.22
C THR A 356 -10.71 -9.16 -16.38
N ARG A 357 -11.17 -9.38 -17.61
CA ARG A 357 -11.94 -10.55 -18.02
C ARG A 357 -11.12 -11.47 -18.92
N GLY A 358 -11.60 -12.69 -19.10
CA GLY A 358 -11.13 -13.56 -20.17
C GLY A 358 -11.49 -13.00 -21.54
N SER A 359 -10.72 -13.38 -22.56
CA SER A 359 -10.92 -12.97 -23.95
C SER A 359 -12.17 -13.56 -24.58
N LEU A 360 -12.70 -14.67 -24.03
CA LEU A 360 -13.88 -15.37 -24.54
C LEU A 360 -14.95 -15.61 -23.45
N PRO A 361 -16.25 -15.40 -23.75
CA PRO A 361 -17.34 -15.68 -22.81
C PRO A 361 -17.90 -17.11 -22.95
N PHE A 362 -18.38 -17.68 -21.85
CA PHE A 362 -19.23 -18.87 -21.83
C PHE A 362 -20.61 -18.56 -22.41
N LYS A 363 -20.93 -19.16 -23.55
CA LYS A 363 -22.25 -19.09 -24.19
C LYS A 363 -23.24 -19.96 -23.43
N THR A 364 -24.53 -19.68 -23.58
CA THR A 364 -25.63 -20.33 -22.82
C THR A 364 -25.70 -21.85 -22.95
N THR A 365 -25.11 -22.44 -23.98
CA THR A 365 -25.07 -23.90 -24.19
C THR A 365 -23.75 -24.55 -23.80
N ASP A 366 -22.75 -23.75 -23.37
CA ASP A 366 -21.39 -24.25 -23.14
C ASP A 366 -21.31 -25.07 -21.86
N ILE A 367 -20.59 -26.19 -21.94
CA ILE A 367 -20.15 -26.96 -20.77
C ILE A 367 -18.63 -27.09 -20.88
N ALA A 368 -17.91 -26.46 -19.97
CA ALA A 368 -16.46 -26.39 -20.06
C ALA A 368 -15.77 -26.19 -18.72
N SER A 369 -14.48 -26.50 -18.67
CA SER A 369 -13.65 -26.28 -17.48
C SER A 369 -12.41 -25.44 -17.75
N TYR A 370 -11.93 -24.74 -16.72
CA TYR A 370 -10.66 -24.01 -16.74
C TYR A 370 -9.99 -24.04 -15.37
N SER A 371 -8.68 -23.78 -15.31
CA SER A 371 -7.91 -23.82 -14.05
C SER A 371 -7.01 -22.59 -13.91
N MET A 372 -6.89 -22.09 -12.69
CA MET A 372 -6.04 -20.96 -12.33
C MET A 372 -5.15 -21.34 -11.15
N SER A 373 -3.84 -21.17 -11.31
CA SER A 373 -2.89 -21.22 -10.21
C SER A 373 -2.83 -19.85 -9.55
N VAL A 374 -3.21 -19.78 -8.28
CA VAL A 374 -3.23 -18.54 -7.49
C VAL A 374 -2.09 -18.59 -6.49
N ARG A 375 -1.28 -17.54 -6.46
CA ARG A 375 -0.19 -17.35 -5.50
C ARG A 375 -0.25 -15.95 -4.92
N PHE A 376 -0.13 -15.82 -3.61
CA PHE A 376 0.02 -14.51 -2.96
C PHE A 376 1.02 -14.52 -1.81
N TRP A 377 1.60 -13.35 -1.54
CA TRP A 377 2.48 -13.08 -0.41
C TRP A 377 2.02 -11.81 0.31
N VAL A 378 1.74 -11.96 1.61
CA VAL A 378 1.31 -10.87 2.51
C VAL A 378 2.56 -10.13 2.98
N ARG A 379 2.78 -8.93 2.45
CA ARG A 379 3.87 -8.05 2.89
C ARG A 379 3.52 -7.33 4.18
N GLN A 380 2.25 -6.98 4.34
CA GLN A 380 1.71 -6.30 5.52
C GLN A 380 0.33 -6.85 5.88
N PRO A 381 -0.01 -6.95 7.18
CA PRO A 381 -1.34 -7.34 7.62
C PRO A 381 -2.46 -6.50 6.98
N LEU A 382 -3.51 -7.18 6.57
CA LEU A 382 -4.70 -6.57 5.98
C LEU A 382 -5.62 -6.04 7.08
N GLY A 383 -6.26 -4.89 6.81
CA GLY A 383 -7.35 -4.38 7.64
C GLY A 383 -8.59 -5.28 7.52
N LYS A 384 -9.56 -5.11 8.42
CA LYS A 384 -10.79 -5.92 8.43
C LYS A 384 -11.49 -5.88 7.08
N SER A 385 -11.87 -7.04 6.56
CA SER A 385 -12.60 -7.20 5.30
C SER A 385 -11.88 -6.67 4.04
N GLN A 386 -10.56 -6.44 4.10
CA GLN A 386 -9.80 -6.08 2.91
C GLN A 386 -9.63 -7.31 2.00
N VAL A 387 -10.03 -7.16 0.73
CA VAL A 387 -9.97 -8.19 -0.31
C VAL A 387 -8.56 -8.28 -0.90
N ILE A 388 -8.14 -9.48 -1.29
CA ILE A 388 -6.87 -9.74 -1.99
C ILE A 388 -7.15 -10.00 -3.47
N PHE A 389 -8.07 -10.92 -3.75
CA PHE A 389 -8.46 -11.29 -5.09
C PHE A 389 -9.93 -11.68 -5.14
N GLU A 390 -10.48 -11.64 -6.35
CA GLU A 390 -11.82 -12.13 -6.65
C GLU A 390 -11.78 -12.78 -8.03
N ILE A 391 -12.23 -14.04 -8.11
CA ILE A 391 -12.34 -14.85 -9.34
C ILE A 391 -13.82 -15.19 -9.53
N GLY A 392 -14.34 -15.00 -10.73
CA GLY A 392 -15.78 -15.13 -10.94
C GLY A 392 -16.23 -15.31 -12.38
N LEU A 393 -17.55 -15.30 -12.54
CA LEU A 393 -18.27 -15.22 -13.80
C LEU A 393 -19.16 -13.98 -13.77
N ALA A 394 -19.13 -13.16 -14.82
CA ALA A 394 -19.90 -11.92 -14.87
C ALA A 394 -20.41 -11.60 -16.29
N LEU A 395 -21.57 -10.93 -16.37
CA LEU A 395 -22.01 -10.30 -17.61
C LEU A 395 -21.10 -9.14 -17.97
N GLU A 396 -20.83 -8.98 -19.28
CA GLU A 396 -19.95 -7.91 -19.77
C GLU A 396 -20.39 -6.51 -19.33
N THR A 397 -21.70 -6.26 -19.32
CA THR A 397 -22.29 -4.98 -18.89
C THR A 397 -22.24 -4.75 -17.38
N SER A 398 -21.97 -5.78 -16.59
CA SER A 398 -21.80 -5.69 -15.13
C SER A 398 -20.35 -5.50 -14.72
N ILE A 399 -19.41 -5.88 -15.60
CA ILE A 399 -17.99 -5.65 -15.39
C ILE A 399 -17.76 -4.12 -15.43
N ASP A 400 -17.05 -3.62 -14.42
CA ASP A 400 -16.77 -2.19 -14.20
C ASP A 400 -17.87 -1.33 -13.57
N ASN A 401 -19.06 -1.86 -13.26
CA ASN A 401 -20.08 -1.06 -12.59
C ASN A 401 -19.64 -0.66 -11.16
N ASN A 402 -18.95 -1.57 -10.48
CA ASN A 402 -18.45 -1.41 -9.11
C ASN A 402 -16.99 -1.88 -9.00
N HIS A 403 -16.43 -1.73 -7.80
CA HIS A 403 -15.10 -2.23 -7.47
C HIS A 403 -15.01 -3.77 -7.48
N HIS A 404 -16.12 -4.45 -7.21
CA HIS A 404 -16.26 -5.90 -7.16
C HIS A 404 -17.39 -6.34 -8.09
N VAL A 405 -17.31 -7.54 -8.66
CA VAL A 405 -18.46 -8.14 -9.35
C VAL A 405 -19.41 -8.82 -8.36
N ASP A 406 -18.91 -9.19 -7.19
CA ASP A 406 -19.70 -9.77 -6.11
C ASP A 406 -20.91 -8.91 -5.74
N GLY A 407 -22.02 -9.57 -5.41
CA GLY A 407 -23.27 -8.94 -5.02
C GLY A 407 -24.06 -8.26 -6.16
N GLN A 408 -23.55 -8.25 -7.40
CA GLN A 408 -24.28 -7.73 -8.56
C GLN A 408 -25.18 -8.79 -9.21
N PRO A 409 -26.30 -8.39 -9.84
CA PRO A 409 -27.10 -9.31 -10.64
C PRO A 409 -26.27 -9.97 -11.74
N PHE A 410 -26.47 -11.28 -11.91
CA PHE A 410 -25.78 -12.11 -12.91
C PHE A 410 -24.24 -12.06 -12.81
N CYS A 411 -23.74 -11.90 -11.58
CA CYS A 411 -22.34 -12.00 -11.25
C CYS A 411 -22.17 -12.98 -10.10
N TRP A 412 -21.18 -13.85 -10.21
CA TRP A 412 -20.86 -14.87 -9.22
C TRP A 412 -19.37 -14.85 -8.99
N SER A 413 -18.96 -14.93 -7.73
CA SER A 413 -17.56 -14.79 -7.39
C SER A 413 -17.14 -15.65 -6.21
N MET A 414 -15.85 -15.94 -6.20
CA MET A 414 -15.09 -16.48 -5.08
C MET A 414 -14.08 -15.40 -4.68
N VAL A 415 -14.07 -15.05 -3.40
CA VAL A 415 -13.32 -13.91 -2.88
C VAL A 415 -12.31 -14.39 -1.83
N GLY A 416 -11.04 -13.99 -2.00
CA GLY A 416 -10.03 -14.12 -0.96
C GLY A 416 -9.88 -12.81 -0.20
N PHE A 417 -10.14 -12.80 1.11
CA PHE A 417 -10.08 -11.57 1.91
C PHE A 417 -9.71 -11.84 3.38
N HIS A 418 -9.37 -10.78 4.12
CA HIS A 418 -9.18 -10.88 5.57
C HIS A 418 -10.52 -11.02 6.30
N HIS A 419 -10.81 -12.23 6.78
CA HIS A 419 -12.05 -12.57 7.46
C HIS A 419 -11.99 -12.14 8.94
N PRO A 420 -12.84 -11.20 9.40
CA PRO A 420 -12.74 -10.63 10.74
C PRO A 420 -12.93 -11.63 11.89
N GLU A 421 -13.74 -12.67 11.70
CA GLU A 421 -14.02 -13.65 12.75
C GLU A 421 -12.91 -14.69 12.90
N CYS A 422 -12.22 -15.02 11.80
CA CYS A 422 -11.10 -15.97 11.84
C CYS A 422 -9.74 -15.31 12.08
N ASP A 423 -9.68 -13.98 11.98
CA ASP A 423 -8.45 -13.19 11.97
C ASP A 423 -7.38 -13.78 11.02
N ALA A 424 -7.85 -14.19 9.84
CA ALA A 424 -7.06 -14.91 8.86
C ALA A 424 -7.48 -14.51 7.44
N ILE A 425 -6.64 -14.82 6.46
CA ILE A 425 -7.00 -14.69 5.06
C ILE A 425 -7.81 -15.92 4.70
N CYS A 426 -9.08 -15.73 4.41
CA CYS A 426 -10.01 -16.80 4.07
C CYS A 426 -10.51 -16.64 2.64
N LEU A 427 -10.80 -17.78 2.04
CA LEU A 427 -11.57 -17.93 0.82
C LEU A 427 -13.04 -18.00 1.21
N VAL A 428 -13.88 -17.21 0.55
CA VAL A 428 -15.33 -17.25 0.73
C VAL A 428 -16.00 -17.30 -0.64
N VAL A 429 -16.99 -18.17 -0.75
CA VAL A 429 -17.94 -18.19 -1.86
C VAL A 429 -19.31 -17.95 -1.26
N ALA A 430 -19.96 -16.86 -1.66
CA ALA A 430 -21.30 -16.52 -1.20
C ALA A 430 -22.25 -16.35 -2.40
N HIS A 431 -23.51 -16.74 -2.22
CA HIS A 431 -24.55 -16.53 -3.21
C HIS A 431 -25.88 -16.26 -2.52
N ARG A 432 -26.62 -15.24 -2.98
CA ARG A 432 -27.93 -14.82 -2.42
C ARG A 432 -27.92 -14.61 -0.90
N GLY A 433 -26.83 -14.04 -0.37
CA GLY A 433 -26.67 -13.79 1.06
C GLY A 433 -26.31 -15.02 1.90
N GLN A 434 -26.11 -16.19 1.29
CA GLN A 434 -25.66 -17.40 1.97
C GLN A 434 -24.20 -17.70 1.64
N VAL A 435 -23.40 -18.00 2.67
CA VAL A 435 -22.04 -18.51 2.51
C VAL A 435 -22.11 -19.99 2.13
N LEU A 436 -21.61 -20.33 0.94
CA LEU A 436 -21.56 -21.69 0.40
C LEU A 436 -20.24 -22.39 0.75
N CYS A 437 -19.14 -21.63 0.81
CA CYS A 437 -17.82 -22.13 1.16
C CYS A 437 -17.09 -21.08 1.98
N HIS A 438 -16.37 -21.53 3.01
CA HIS A 438 -15.47 -20.71 3.80
C HIS A 438 -14.25 -21.55 4.20
N GLU A 439 -13.06 -21.16 3.78
CA GLU A 439 -11.82 -21.90 4.04
C GLU A 439 -10.65 -20.96 4.36
N LYS A 440 -9.94 -21.22 5.46
CA LYS A 440 -8.71 -20.50 5.79
C LYS A 440 -7.62 -20.82 4.78
N MET A 441 -7.04 -19.79 4.14
CA MET A 441 -5.94 -19.91 3.19
C MET A 441 -4.58 -19.67 3.85
N ALA A 442 -4.46 -18.58 4.62
CA ALA A 442 -3.22 -18.19 5.28
C ALA A 442 -3.50 -17.37 6.55
N GLU A 443 -2.50 -17.18 7.40
CA GLU A 443 -2.60 -16.24 8.53
C GLU A 443 -2.55 -14.78 8.04
N ASN A 444 -3.25 -13.87 8.72
CA ASN A 444 -3.18 -12.43 8.42
C ASN A 444 -1.97 -11.77 9.11
N ARG A 445 -0.76 -12.22 8.76
CA ARG A 445 0.50 -11.66 9.25
C ARG A 445 1.45 -11.40 8.09
N ALA A 446 2.43 -10.52 8.31
CA ALA A 446 3.52 -10.34 7.37
C ALA A 446 4.23 -11.68 7.10
N ASP A 447 4.67 -11.87 5.87
CA ASP A 447 5.35 -13.07 5.36
C ASP A 447 4.52 -14.34 5.26
N SER A 448 3.19 -14.23 5.41
CA SER A 448 2.29 -15.31 5.02
C SER A 448 2.29 -15.52 3.51
N ILE A 449 2.49 -16.77 3.08
CA ILE A 449 2.48 -17.18 1.68
C ILE A 449 1.34 -18.17 1.46
N PHE A 450 0.68 -18.09 0.31
CA PHE A 450 -0.30 -19.06 -0.13
C PHE A 450 -0.11 -19.39 -1.61
N GLN A 451 -0.22 -20.67 -1.94
CA GLN A 451 -0.20 -21.16 -3.31
C GLN A 451 -1.18 -22.33 -3.43
N THR A 452 -2.06 -22.29 -4.42
CA THR A 452 -2.93 -23.43 -4.76
C THR A 452 -3.37 -23.35 -6.23
N THR A 453 -4.07 -24.38 -6.70
CA THR A 453 -4.76 -24.36 -8.00
C THR A 453 -6.26 -24.51 -7.78
N PHE A 454 -7.01 -23.56 -8.33
CA PHE A 454 -8.47 -23.66 -8.43
C PHE A 454 -8.87 -24.12 -9.82
N SER A 455 -9.80 -25.06 -9.90
CA SER A 455 -10.43 -25.50 -11.14
C SER A 455 -11.91 -25.18 -11.10
N PHE A 456 -12.45 -24.78 -12.24
CA PHE A 456 -13.80 -24.29 -12.37
C PHE A 456 -14.51 -25.07 -13.48
N ASN A 457 -15.60 -25.76 -13.15
CA ASN A 457 -16.48 -26.37 -14.13
C ASN A 457 -17.68 -25.44 -14.33
N VAL A 458 -17.87 -24.97 -15.56
CA VAL A 458 -18.96 -24.07 -15.95
C VAL A 458 -19.89 -24.84 -16.87
N ASP A 459 -21.11 -25.09 -16.39
CA ASP A 459 -22.20 -25.69 -17.14
C ASP A 459 -23.28 -24.64 -17.31
N MET A 460 -23.19 -23.87 -18.39
CA MET A 460 -24.18 -22.83 -18.72
C MET A 460 -25.54 -23.45 -19.06
N LYS A 461 -25.53 -24.66 -19.63
CA LYS A 461 -26.75 -25.38 -20.04
C LYS A 461 -27.62 -25.74 -18.85
N ASN A 462 -27.02 -26.22 -17.76
CA ASN A 462 -27.73 -26.60 -16.53
C ASN A 462 -27.63 -25.55 -15.42
N GLY A 463 -27.08 -24.36 -15.72
CA GLY A 463 -26.96 -23.25 -14.78
C GLY A 463 -26.11 -23.58 -13.56
N ARG A 464 -24.94 -24.21 -13.74
CA ARG A 464 -24.08 -24.65 -12.63
C ARG A 464 -22.63 -24.21 -12.79
N TRP A 465 -22.06 -23.65 -11.73
CA TRP A 465 -20.65 -23.33 -11.60
C TRP A 465 -20.05 -24.08 -10.42
N GLU A 466 -19.21 -25.08 -10.68
CA GLU A 466 -18.53 -25.84 -9.65
C GLU A 466 -17.11 -25.34 -9.45
N ILE A 467 -16.71 -25.21 -8.18
CA ILE A 467 -15.40 -24.71 -7.80
C ILE A 467 -14.66 -25.82 -7.07
N LEU A 468 -13.44 -26.11 -7.52
CA LEU A 468 -12.57 -27.13 -6.96
C LEU A 468 -11.23 -26.50 -6.55
N LYS A 469 -10.66 -26.96 -5.45
CA LYS A 469 -9.29 -26.66 -5.01
C LYS A 469 -8.49 -27.96 -5.04
N GLU A 470 -7.45 -28.02 -5.87
CA GLU A 470 -6.62 -29.23 -6.01
C GLU A 470 -7.45 -30.50 -6.24
N ASN A 471 -8.42 -30.42 -7.17
CA ASN A 471 -9.39 -31.48 -7.51
C ASN A 471 -10.39 -31.85 -6.40
N ARG A 472 -10.33 -31.24 -5.21
CA ARG A 472 -11.37 -31.36 -4.18
C ARG A 472 -12.46 -30.33 -4.44
N LYS A 473 -13.70 -30.79 -4.61
CA LYS A 473 -14.88 -29.91 -4.75
C LYS A 473 -15.06 -29.07 -3.48
N LEU A 474 -15.06 -27.75 -3.63
CA LEU A 474 -15.34 -26.80 -2.56
C LEU A 474 -16.85 -26.53 -2.46
N CYS A 475 -17.47 -26.12 -3.56
CA CYS A 475 -18.90 -25.82 -3.62
C CYS A 475 -19.42 -25.85 -5.06
N SER A 476 -20.75 -25.72 -5.19
CA SER A 476 -21.45 -25.55 -6.46
C SER A 476 -22.39 -24.36 -6.35
N VAL A 477 -22.38 -23.50 -7.35
CA VAL A 477 -23.17 -22.26 -7.40
C VAL A 477 -24.16 -22.34 -8.56
N GLU A 478 -25.39 -21.93 -8.34
CA GLU A 478 -26.42 -21.85 -9.38
C GLU A 478 -26.21 -20.55 -10.20
N ILE A 479 -25.98 -20.70 -11.51
CA ILE A 479 -25.69 -19.60 -12.44
C ILE A 479 -26.74 -19.51 -13.54
N ASN A 480 -27.85 -18.81 -13.26
CA ASN A 480 -28.91 -18.63 -14.25
C ASN A 480 -28.66 -17.37 -15.06
N SER A 481 -28.29 -17.51 -16.34
CA SER A 481 -28.16 -16.39 -17.27
C SER A 481 -28.49 -16.81 -18.70
N ASP A 482 -29.35 -16.04 -19.36
CA ASP A 482 -29.63 -16.16 -20.79
C ASP A 482 -28.57 -15.46 -21.66
N ASN A 483 -27.57 -14.84 -21.03
CA ASN A 483 -26.53 -14.08 -21.70
C ASN A 483 -25.15 -14.72 -21.45
N PRO A 484 -24.20 -14.54 -22.38
CA PRO A 484 -22.86 -15.07 -22.19
C PRO A 484 -22.14 -14.47 -20.96
N LEU A 485 -21.48 -15.31 -20.18
CA LEU A 485 -20.73 -14.90 -18.98
C LEU A 485 -19.23 -14.96 -19.24
N TYR A 486 -18.51 -13.92 -18.82
CA TYR A 486 -17.06 -13.90 -18.91
C TYR A 486 -16.43 -14.37 -17.60
N PRO A 487 -15.36 -15.19 -17.65
CA PRO A 487 -14.51 -15.38 -16.49
C PRO A 487 -13.82 -14.05 -16.16
N VAL A 488 -13.79 -13.70 -14.88
CA VAL A 488 -13.15 -12.47 -14.39
C VAL A 488 -12.15 -12.78 -13.29
N ILE A 489 -11.09 -11.97 -13.23
CA ILE A 489 -10.10 -11.97 -12.17
C ILE A 489 -9.82 -10.53 -11.75
N SER A 490 -9.64 -10.30 -10.45
CA SER A 490 -9.19 -9.03 -9.91
C SER A 490 -8.18 -9.22 -8.80
N GLY A 491 -7.39 -8.17 -8.58
CA GLY A 491 -6.34 -8.11 -7.58
C GLY A 491 -6.37 -6.77 -6.86
N TYR A 492 -6.31 -6.82 -5.52
CA TYR A 492 -6.50 -5.66 -4.65
C TYR A 492 -5.30 -5.51 -3.69
N ASN A 493 -5.24 -4.36 -3.02
CA ASN A 493 -4.23 -4.02 -2.01
C ASN A 493 -2.76 -4.31 -2.40
N PRO A 494 -2.28 -3.88 -3.60
CA PRO A 494 -0.94 -4.21 -4.09
C PRO A 494 0.22 -3.64 -3.26
N SER A 495 -0.04 -2.67 -2.37
CA SER A 495 0.95 -2.19 -1.40
C SER A 495 1.14 -3.15 -0.22
N LYS A 496 0.14 -3.99 0.08
CA LYS A 496 0.15 -4.91 1.21
C LYS A 496 0.29 -6.37 0.80
N VAL A 497 -0.20 -6.74 -0.38
CA VAL A 497 -0.21 -8.12 -0.86
C VAL A 497 0.24 -8.15 -2.30
N TRP A 498 1.25 -8.97 -2.58
CA TRP A 498 1.60 -9.35 -3.93
C TRP A 498 0.76 -10.55 -4.34
N LEU A 499 0.12 -10.50 -5.51
CA LEU A 499 -0.76 -11.53 -6.05
C LEU A 499 -0.38 -11.80 -7.51
N LYS A 500 -0.16 -13.08 -7.83
CA LYS A 500 -0.02 -13.57 -9.20
C LYS A 500 -0.99 -14.72 -9.45
N VAL A 501 -1.65 -14.68 -10.60
CA VAL A 501 -2.56 -15.73 -11.07
C VAL A 501 -2.13 -16.16 -12.45
N ASN A 502 -1.88 -17.45 -12.63
CA ASN A 502 -1.59 -18.02 -13.95
C ASN A 502 -2.75 -18.90 -14.39
N LEU A 503 -3.25 -18.67 -15.59
CA LEU A 503 -4.05 -19.67 -16.28
C LEU A 503 -3.15 -20.89 -16.55
N LYS A 504 -3.64 -22.08 -16.22
CA LYS A 504 -2.90 -23.30 -16.59
C LYS A 504 -3.25 -23.63 -18.03
N ASP A 505 -2.27 -23.44 -18.91
CA ASP A 505 -2.30 -24.02 -20.26
C ASP A 505 -2.36 -25.55 -20.17
N CYS A 506 -2.98 -26.11 -21.20
CA CYS A 506 -3.04 -27.54 -21.45
C CYS A 506 -1.65 -28.15 -21.61
#